data_AF-A0A6I9Q4G2-F1
#
_entry.id   AF-A0A6I9Q4G2-F1
#
_cell.length_a   1.000
_cell.length_b   1.000
_cell.length_c   1.000
_cell.angle_alpha   90.00
_cell.angle_beta   90.00
_cell.angle_gamma   90.00
#
_symmetry.space_group_name_H-M   'P 1'
#
loop_
_entity.id
_entity.type
_entity.pdbx_description
1 polymer ?
#
loop_
_entity_poly.entity_id
_entity_poly.type
_entity_poly.pdbx_seq_one_letter_code
_entity_poly.pdbx_strand_id
1 'polypeptide(L)'
;MPFSSPEGSEILDLDSEMYLGGLPESKSDLILPPEVWTALLNYGYVGCVRDLFIDGKSRDVRRLAEIQSAFGVSSFCTRELQKRCSSAPCGNTGLCKEGWNRYICDCIGTGYLGTNCEIEATVLSYDGSMYLKIIVPVTMHTEAEDLALRFMSQRAYGLLMATTSKESADTLRLELDGGRVKLTVNLDCIRIDCSLRAQGVSPEVERRSEAGHPVCERQAELEQVCGDARRNTGEVKPRIQS
;
A
#
# COMPACT_ATOMS: atom_id res chain seq x y z
N MET A 1 -9.46 -15.67 4.23
CA MET A 1 -10.21 -16.66 3.44
C MET A 1 -10.61 -15.88 2.21
N PRO A 2 -10.11 -16.23 1.01
CA PRO A 2 -10.58 -15.60 -0.22
C PRO A 2 -12.10 -15.63 -0.22
N PHE A 3 -12.76 -14.54 -0.62
CA PHE A 3 -14.20 -14.53 -0.82
C PHE A 3 -14.57 -15.65 -1.81
N SER A 4 -15.03 -16.77 -1.27
CA SER A 4 -15.60 -17.88 -2.03
C SER A 4 -17.10 -17.70 -1.98
N SER A 5 -17.73 -17.35 -3.10
CA SER A 5 -19.16 -17.58 -3.21
C SER A 5 -19.41 -19.08 -3.00
N PRO A 6 -20.43 -19.47 -2.21
CA PRO A 6 -20.84 -20.87 -2.15
C PRO A 6 -21.09 -21.35 -3.58
N GLU A 7 -20.60 -22.54 -3.95
CA GLU A 7 -20.91 -23.11 -5.27
C GLU A 7 -22.44 -23.11 -5.47
N GLY A 8 -22.91 -22.49 -6.55
CA GLY A 8 -24.33 -22.31 -6.84
C GLY A 8 -24.98 -21.03 -6.31
N SER A 9 -24.21 -20.10 -5.72
CA SER A 9 -24.73 -18.78 -5.36
C SER A 9 -24.85 -17.88 -6.59
N GLU A 10 -26.07 -17.74 -7.13
CA GLU A 10 -26.38 -16.86 -8.27
C GLU A 10 -26.79 -15.44 -7.85
N ILE A 11 -27.00 -15.23 -6.55
CA ILE A 11 -27.57 -13.99 -5.99
C ILE A 11 -26.50 -13.29 -5.16
N LEU A 12 -26.34 -11.98 -5.40
CA LEU A 12 -25.56 -11.07 -4.57
C LEU A 12 -26.55 -10.15 -3.85
N ASP A 13 -26.75 -10.38 -2.56
CA ASP A 13 -27.59 -9.53 -1.73
C ASP A 13 -26.74 -8.39 -1.13
N LEU A 14 -27.11 -7.16 -1.45
CA LEU A 14 -26.43 -5.95 -1.00
C LEU A 14 -27.37 -5.19 -0.07
N ASP A 15 -26.99 -5.05 1.20
CA ASP A 15 -27.81 -4.48 2.26
C ASP A 15 -27.32 -3.11 2.76
N SER A 16 -26.22 -2.60 2.21
CA SER A 16 -25.50 -1.40 2.67
C SER A 16 -25.27 -0.38 1.55
N GLU A 17 -24.60 0.73 1.88
CA GLU A 17 -24.32 1.80 0.93
C GLU A 17 -23.35 1.38 -0.18
N MET A 18 -23.57 1.94 -1.37
CA MET A 18 -22.65 1.79 -2.50
C MET A 18 -21.69 2.98 -2.55
N TYR A 19 -20.40 2.70 -2.58
CA TYR A 19 -19.36 3.72 -2.68
C TYR A 19 -18.78 3.78 -4.10
N LEU A 20 -18.47 4.99 -4.57
CA LEU A 20 -17.82 5.23 -5.85
C LEU A 20 -16.63 6.17 -5.64
N GLY A 21 -15.46 5.76 -6.11
CA GLY A 21 -14.25 6.59 -6.10
C GLY A 21 -13.39 6.45 -4.83
N GLY A 22 -13.94 5.97 -3.73
CA GLY A 22 -13.21 5.78 -2.49
C GLY A 22 -14.12 5.33 -1.35
N LEU A 23 -13.55 5.19 -0.16
CA LEU A 23 -14.27 4.87 1.06
C LEU A 23 -14.21 6.04 2.05
N PRO A 24 -15.17 6.17 2.97
CA PRO A 24 -15.11 7.19 4.02
C PRO A 24 -13.87 7.02 4.90
N GLU A 25 -13.37 8.13 5.46
CA GLU A 25 -12.20 8.13 6.34
C GLU A 25 -12.44 7.32 7.63
N SER A 26 -13.65 7.42 8.19
CA SER A 26 -14.09 6.56 9.28
C SER A 26 -14.58 5.23 8.73
N LYS A 27 -13.74 4.20 8.87
CA LYS A 27 -14.04 2.81 8.47
C LYS A 27 -14.61 1.96 9.60
N SER A 28 -15.05 2.58 10.71
CA SER A 28 -15.45 1.89 11.95
C SER A 28 -16.47 0.77 11.74
N ASP A 29 -17.37 0.95 10.78
CA ASP A 29 -18.50 0.05 10.52
C ASP A 29 -18.38 -0.70 9.18
N LEU A 30 -17.26 -0.52 8.47
CA LEU A 30 -17.01 -1.14 7.17
C LEU A 30 -16.24 -2.45 7.33
N ILE A 31 -16.88 -3.56 7.00
CA ILE A 31 -16.19 -4.85 6.86
C ILE A 31 -15.53 -4.88 5.48
N LEU A 32 -14.21 -4.72 5.45
CA LEU A 32 -13.45 -4.72 4.21
C LEU A 32 -12.96 -6.14 3.89
N PRO A 33 -13.42 -6.75 2.79
CA PRO A 33 -12.90 -8.03 2.32
C PRO A 33 -11.40 -7.90 1.97
N PRO A 34 -10.52 -8.81 2.42
CA PRO A 34 -9.08 -8.78 2.14
C PRO A 34 -8.72 -8.72 0.64
N GLU A 35 -9.61 -9.23 -0.21
CA GLU A 35 -9.46 -9.30 -1.67
C GLU A 35 -9.54 -7.90 -2.30
N VAL A 36 -10.20 -6.94 -1.64
CA VAL A 36 -10.26 -5.53 -2.07
C VAL A 36 -9.09 -4.77 -1.48
N TRP A 37 -7.89 -5.14 -1.93
CA TRP A 37 -6.62 -4.64 -1.43
C TRP A 37 -6.48 -3.11 -1.46
N THR A 38 -7.01 -2.44 -2.48
CA THR A 38 -6.99 -0.97 -2.58
C THR A 38 -7.70 -0.28 -1.42
N ALA A 39 -8.76 -0.90 -0.86
CA ALA A 39 -9.47 -0.37 0.29
C ALA A 39 -8.59 -0.37 1.54
N LEU A 40 -7.86 -1.46 1.78
CA LEU A 40 -6.96 -1.61 2.94
C LEU A 40 -5.69 -0.76 2.81
N LEU A 41 -5.16 -0.61 1.59
CA LEU A 41 -4.03 0.27 1.29
C LEU A 41 -4.40 1.77 1.20
N ASN A 42 -5.69 2.12 1.37
CA ASN A 42 -6.20 3.49 1.22
C ASN A 42 -5.97 4.11 -0.17
N TYR A 43 -5.96 3.27 -1.21
CA TYR A 43 -5.85 3.72 -2.60
C TYR A 43 -7.22 4.05 -3.18
N GLY A 44 -7.69 5.27 -2.90
CA GLY A 44 -8.85 5.86 -3.55
C GLY A 44 -8.61 6.15 -5.03
N TYR A 45 -9.66 6.09 -5.83
CA TYR A 45 -9.62 6.44 -7.24
C TYR A 45 -9.58 7.96 -7.42
N VAL A 46 -8.71 8.42 -8.32
CA VAL A 46 -8.64 9.83 -8.75
C VAL A 46 -8.66 9.87 -10.27
N GLY A 47 -9.72 10.46 -10.83
CA GLY A 47 -9.93 10.50 -12.26
C GLY A 47 -11.36 10.94 -12.59
N CYS A 48 -11.86 10.50 -13.73
CA CYS A 48 -13.18 10.85 -14.22
C CYS A 48 -14.10 9.66 -14.34
N VAL A 49 -15.33 9.84 -13.86
CA VAL A 49 -16.42 8.89 -14.05
C VAL A 49 -17.59 9.62 -14.73
N ARG A 50 -18.23 8.96 -15.69
CA ARG A 50 -19.44 9.44 -16.36
C ARG A 50 -20.33 8.27 -16.70
N ASP A 51 -21.58 8.57 -17.07
CA ASP A 51 -22.54 7.61 -17.62
C ASP A 51 -22.75 6.39 -16.69
N LEU A 52 -23.03 6.65 -15.40
CA LEU A 52 -23.34 5.59 -14.44
C LEU A 52 -24.76 5.06 -14.68
N PHE A 53 -24.89 3.74 -14.78
CA PHE A 53 -26.16 3.04 -14.81
C PHE A 53 -26.22 2.01 -13.69
N ILE A 54 -27.35 1.98 -12.97
CA ILE A 54 -27.66 0.98 -11.95
C ILE A 54 -29.01 0.40 -12.32
N ASP A 55 -29.10 -0.92 -12.51
CA ASP A 55 -30.30 -1.63 -12.97
C ASP A 55 -30.92 -1.03 -14.25
N GLY A 56 -30.05 -0.66 -15.21
CA GLY A 56 -30.44 -0.04 -16.47
C GLY A 56 -30.92 1.41 -16.35
N LYS A 57 -30.95 2.00 -15.14
CA LYS A 57 -31.35 3.39 -14.91
C LYS A 57 -30.12 4.29 -14.81
N SER A 58 -30.10 5.33 -15.62
CA SER A 58 -29.05 6.35 -15.56
C SER A 58 -29.09 7.09 -14.21
N ARG A 59 -27.91 7.29 -13.61
CA ARG A 59 -27.72 8.04 -12.37
C ARG A 59 -26.82 9.24 -12.63
N ASP A 60 -27.29 10.43 -12.28
CA ASP A 60 -26.52 11.67 -12.40
C ASP A 60 -25.51 11.77 -11.24
N VAL A 61 -24.31 11.24 -11.48
CA VAL A 61 -23.21 11.22 -10.49
C VAL A 61 -22.83 12.63 -10.04
N ARG A 62 -22.86 13.61 -10.93
CA ARG A 62 -22.54 15.01 -10.60
C ARG A 62 -23.55 15.56 -9.58
N ARG A 63 -24.84 15.37 -9.85
CA ARG A 63 -25.90 15.83 -8.95
C ARG A 63 -25.84 15.11 -7.60
N LEU A 64 -25.52 13.81 -7.59
CA LEU A 64 -25.34 13.04 -6.35
C LEU A 64 -24.18 13.59 -5.51
N ALA A 65 -23.04 13.88 -6.15
CA ALA A 65 -21.88 14.46 -5.47
C ALA A 65 -22.16 15.85 -4.89
N GLU A 66 -22.90 16.71 -5.60
CA GLU A 66 -23.31 18.03 -5.12
C GLU A 66 -24.22 17.95 -3.89
N ILE A 67 -25.23 17.06 -3.92
CA ILE A 67 -26.16 16.87 -2.80
C ILE A 67 -25.42 16.38 -1.55
N GLN A 68 -24.45 15.48 -1.73
CA GLN A 68 -23.63 14.94 -0.63
C GLN A 68 -22.51 15.89 -0.19
N SER A 69 -22.32 17.03 -0.87
CA SER A 69 -21.18 17.92 -0.66
C SER A 69 -19.84 17.16 -0.69
N ALA A 70 -19.70 16.25 -1.66
CA ALA A 70 -18.55 15.35 -1.74
C ALA A 70 -17.26 16.14 -1.96
N PHE A 71 -16.32 16.00 -1.01
CA PHE A 71 -15.04 16.70 -1.05
C PHE A 71 -14.16 16.19 -2.19
N GLY A 72 -13.43 17.09 -2.84
CA GLY A 72 -12.50 16.74 -3.93
C GLY A 72 -13.15 16.32 -5.25
N VAL A 73 -14.47 16.41 -5.37
CA VAL A 73 -15.20 16.12 -6.61
C VAL A 73 -15.47 17.42 -7.39
N SER A 74 -15.14 17.41 -8.68
CA SER A 74 -15.45 18.50 -9.61
C SER A 74 -16.54 18.08 -10.59
N SER A 75 -17.42 19.01 -10.98
CA SER A 75 -18.46 18.80 -11.98
C SER A 75 -17.92 18.72 -13.42
N PHE A 76 -16.63 19.00 -13.62
CA PHE A 76 -15.97 18.94 -14.92
C PHE A 76 -14.84 17.92 -14.93
N CYS A 77 -14.80 17.12 -15.99
CA CYS A 77 -13.67 16.23 -16.28
C CYS A 77 -12.86 16.81 -17.44
N THR A 78 -11.77 17.50 -17.13
CA THR A 78 -10.78 17.89 -18.13
C THR A 78 -9.40 17.58 -17.60
N ARG A 79 -8.53 17.04 -18.46
CA ARG A 79 -7.13 16.84 -18.13
C ARG A 79 -6.39 18.15 -18.35
N GLU A 80 -5.83 18.68 -17.28
CA GLU A 80 -4.98 19.86 -17.36
C GLU A 80 -3.72 19.55 -18.19
N LEU A 81 -3.30 20.52 -19.00
CA LEU A 81 -2.10 20.38 -19.84
C LEU A 81 -0.81 20.75 -19.08
N GLN A 82 -0.94 21.49 -17.98
CA GLN A 82 0.21 21.87 -17.16
C GLN A 82 0.66 20.70 -16.29
N LYS A 83 1.92 20.29 -16.48
CA LYS A 83 2.55 19.28 -15.62
C LYS A 83 2.78 19.86 -14.23
N ARG A 84 2.13 19.28 -13.23
CA ARG A 84 2.22 19.73 -11.85
C ARG A 84 3.61 19.51 -11.25
N CYS A 85 4.38 18.53 -11.75
CA CYS A 85 5.76 18.33 -11.31
C CYS A 85 6.76 19.37 -11.84
N SER A 86 6.42 20.18 -12.84
CA SER A 86 7.34 21.17 -13.41
C SER A 86 7.72 22.30 -12.44
N SER A 87 6.91 22.54 -11.39
CA SER A 87 7.24 23.49 -10.32
C SER A 87 8.20 22.92 -9.27
N ALA A 88 8.64 21.67 -9.42
CA ALA A 88 9.46 20.94 -8.45
C ALA A 88 8.90 21.02 -7.01
N PRO A 89 7.66 20.57 -6.78
CA PRO A 89 6.98 20.75 -5.50
C PRO A 89 7.52 19.85 -4.37
N CYS A 90 8.25 18.78 -4.68
CA CYS A 90 8.76 17.83 -3.70
C CYS A 90 10.11 18.30 -3.16
N GLY A 91 10.19 18.52 -1.85
CA GLY A 91 11.41 18.88 -1.14
C GLY A 91 12.33 17.69 -0.91
N ASN A 92 13.51 17.96 -0.34
CA ASN A 92 14.42 16.96 0.23
C ASN A 92 14.70 15.75 -0.68
N THR A 93 14.92 15.99 -1.97
CA THR A 93 15.20 14.94 -2.99
C THR A 93 14.06 13.94 -3.22
N GLY A 94 12.84 14.25 -2.78
CA GLY A 94 11.65 13.45 -3.08
C GLY A 94 11.36 13.39 -4.59
N LEU A 95 10.95 12.22 -5.07
CA LEU A 95 10.64 12.02 -6.49
C LEU A 95 9.22 12.51 -6.77
N CYS A 96 9.09 13.49 -7.67
CA CYS A 96 7.79 13.96 -8.12
C CYS A 96 7.22 13.07 -9.22
N LYS A 97 6.00 12.56 -9.01
CA LYS A 97 5.22 11.78 -9.98
C LYS A 97 3.99 12.59 -10.43
N GLU A 98 3.73 12.60 -11.73
CA GLU A 98 2.56 13.27 -12.30
C GLU A 98 1.31 12.41 -12.10
N GLY A 99 0.23 13.00 -11.59
CA GLY A 99 -1.06 12.36 -11.40
C GLY A 99 -2.17 13.05 -12.19
N TRP A 100 -3.43 12.62 -11.99
CA TRP A 100 -4.58 13.28 -12.60
C TRP A 100 -4.81 14.66 -11.97
N ASN A 101 -4.44 15.73 -12.67
CA ASN A 101 -4.53 17.13 -12.24
C ASN A 101 -3.88 17.41 -10.87
N ARG A 102 -2.86 16.62 -10.50
CA ARG A 102 -2.11 16.75 -9.25
C ARG A 102 -0.69 16.22 -9.42
N TYR A 103 0.19 16.57 -8.49
CA TYR A 103 1.48 15.89 -8.31
C TYR A 103 1.40 14.96 -7.10
N ILE A 104 2.31 13.99 -7.03
CA ILE A 104 2.48 13.07 -5.91
C ILE A 104 3.97 13.06 -5.58
N CYS A 105 4.32 13.34 -4.32
CA CYS A 105 5.69 13.25 -3.86
C CYS A 105 5.96 11.87 -3.24
N ASP A 106 6.92 11.16 -3.84
CA ASP A 106 7.47 9.94 -3.27
C ASP A 106 8.64 10.31 -2.36
N CYS A 107 8.36 10.29 -1.06
CA CYS A 107 9.33 10.65 -0.01
C CYS A 107 10.10 9.44 0.51
N ILE A 108 9.82 8.22 0.00
CA ILE A 108 10.54 7.01 0.40
C ILE A 108 12.02 7.22 0.05
N GLY A 109 12.92 6.84 0.96
CA GLY A 109 14.34 7.10 0.73
C GLY A 109 14.86 8.42 1.32
N THR A 110 14.01 9.44 1.46
CA THR A 110 14.48 10.82 1.73
C THR A 110 14.70 11.10 3.20
N GLY A 111 13.93 10.45 4.09
CA GLY A 111 14.00 10.70 5.54
C GLY A 111 13.08 11.85 5.95
N TYR A 112 12.22 12.23 5.02
CA TYR A 112 11.15 13.17 5.22
C TYR A 112 9.82 12.50 4.86
N LEU A 113 8.74 13.06 5.37
CA LEU A 113 7.35 12.69 5.13
C LEU A 113 6.52 13.96 4.89
N GLY A 114 5.22 13.79 4.68
CA GLY A 114 4.31 14.89 4.34
C GLY A 114 4.04 14.95 2.83
N THR A 115 3.11 15.83 2.43
CA THR A 115 2.64 15.93 1.05
C THR A 115 3.75 16.37 0.09
N ASN A 116 4.72 17.11 0.58
CA ASN A 116 5.81 17.72 -0.17
C ASN A 116 7.20 17.27 0.35
N CYS A 117 7.26 16.19 1.14
CA CYS A 117 8.48 15.72 1.82
C CYS A 117 9.14 16.82 2.69
N GLU A 118 8.33 17.63 3.37
CA GLU A 118 8.76 18.81 4.12
C GLU A 118 8.96 18.54 5.62
N ILE A 119 8.43 17.43 6.13
CA ILE A 119 8.45 17.09 7.56
C ILE A 119 9.56 16.07 7.79
N GLU A 120 10.48 16.33 8.71
CA GLU A 120 11.53 15.36 9.05
C GLU A 120 10.93 14.09 9.70
N ALA A 121 11.36 12.92 9.24
CA ALA A 121 10.86 11.66 9.75
C ALA A 121 11.47 11.32 11.12
N THR A 122 10.65 10.82 12.04
CA THR A 122 11.10 10.39 13.37
C THR A 122 12.08 9.22 13.28
N VAL A 123 13.22 9.35 13.96
CA VAL A 123 14.24 8.29 14.06
C VAL A 123 14.16 7.63 15.43
N LEU A 124 14.16 6.29 15.45
CA LEU A 124 14.24 5.48 16.66
C LEU A 124 15.62 4.80 16.74
N SER A 125 16.20 4.79 17.93
CA SER A 125 17.48 4.13 18.21
C SER A 125 17.24 2.90 19.07
N TYR A 126 17.86 1.77 18.70
CA TYR A 126 17.71 0.48 19.37
C TYR A 126 19.08 -0.05 19.79
N ASP A 127 19.23 -0.42 21.06
CA ASP A 127 20.46 -0.99 21.62
C ASP A 127 20.51 -2.53 21.58
N GLY A 128 19.39 -3.15 21.18
CA GLY A 128 19.18 -4.61 21.15
C GLY A 128 18.36 -5.17 22.31
N SER A 129 18.00 -4.34 23.29
CA SER A 129 17.05 -4.66 24.37
C SER A 129 15.70 -3.93 24.22
N MET A 130 15.65 -2.91 23.36
CA MET A 130 14.47 -2.11 23.07
C MET A 130 13.61 -2.73 21.96
N TYR A 131 12.31 -2.46 22.00
CA TYR A 131 11.37 -2.78 20.93
C TYR A 131 10.28 -1.71 20.84
N LEU A 132 9.69 -1.56 19.65
CA LEU A 132 8.46 -0.81 19.44
C LEU A 132 7.38 -1.79 19.00
N LYS A 133 6.23 -1.79 19.68
CA LYS A 133 5.08 -2.61 19.32
C LYS A 133 3.87 -1.73 19.05
N ILE A 134 3.40 -1.77 17.81
CA ILE A 134 2.13 -1.15 17.41
C ILE A 134 1.05 -2.21 17.58
N ILE A 135 0.05 -1.92 18.41
CA ILE A 135 -1.10 -2.79 18.61
C ILE A 135 -2.25 -2.24 17.77
N VAL A 136 -2.60 -2.97 16.72
CA VAL A 136 -3.78 -2.65 15.90
C VAL A 136 -5.03 -3.09 16.68
N PRO A 137 -6.05 -2.23 16.84
CA PRO A 137 -7.19 -2.49 17.73
C PRO A 137 -8.08 -3.63 17.24
N VAL A 138 -8.11 -3.90 15.94
CA VAL A 138 -8.89 -4.97 15.31
C VAL A 138 -7.94 -5.91 14.58
N THR A 139 -8.23 -7.22 14.62
CA THR A 139 -7.49 -8.20 13.82
C THR A 139 -7.72 -7.91 12.34
N MET A 140 -6.63 -7.75 11.59
CA MET A 140 -6.65 -7.42 10.17
C MET A 140 -6.21 -8.64 9.37
N HIS A 141 -6.92 -8.90 8.28
CA HIS A 141 -6.52 -9.85 7.26
C HIS A 141 -6.27 -9.08 5.97
N THR A 142 -5.08 -9.22 5.42
CA THR A 142 -4.61 -8.44 4.26
C THR A 142 -4.02 -9.40 3.22
N GLU A 143 -4.36 -9.20 1.95
CA GLU A 143 -3.73 -9.92 0.83
C GLU A 143 -2.62 -9.11 0.16
N ALA A 144 -2.57 -7.80 0.42
CA ALA A 144 -1.54 -6.90 -0.06
C ALA A 144 -1.04 -5.97 1.03
N GLU A 145 0.27 -5.70 1.00
CA GLU A 145 0.95 -4.82 1.95
C GLU A 145 1.98 -3.95 1.20
N ASP A 146 2.01 -2.66 1.52
CA ASP A 146 3.05 -1.72 1.08
C ASP A 146 3.90 -1.33 2.30
N LEU A 147 5.17 -1.73 2.31
CA LEU A 147 6.09 -1.56 3.42
C LEU A 147 7.39 -0.91 2.98
N ALA A 148 7.66 0.27 3.54
CA ALA A 148 8.92 0.98 3.36
C ALA A 148 9.49 1.38 4.72
N LEU A 149 10.78 1.11 4.94
CA LEU A 149 11.49 1.54 6.14
C LEU A 149 12.91 1.97 5.82
N ARG A 150 13.49 2.77 6.71
CA ARG A 150 14.89 3.16 6.68
C ARG A 150 15.60 2.57 7.88
N PHE A 151 16.78 2.00 7.67
CA PHE A 151 17.57 1.49 8.77
C PHE A 151 19.07 1.74 8.57
N MET A 152 19.78 1.78 9.69
CA MET A 152 21.24 1.75 9.75
C MET A 152 21.64 0.80 10.87
N SER A 153 22.51 -0.15 10.58
CA SER A 153 23.00 -1.11 11.57
C SER A 153 24.43 -1.53 11.25
N GLN A 154 25.24 -1.68 12.29
CA GLN A 154 26.57 -2.30 12.20
C GLN A 154 26.49 -3.83 12.33
N ARG A 155 25.34 -4.37 12.78
CA ARG A 155 25.13 -5.80 12.97
C ARG A 155 24.73 -6.44 11.65
N ALA A 156 25.34 -7.58 11.32
CA ALA A 156 24.99 -8.37 10.14
C ALA A 156 23.69 -9.18 10.32
N TYR A 157 23.16 -9.25 11.55
CA TYR A 157 21.94 -9.98 11.88
C TYR A 157 21.05 -9.15 12.80
N GLY A 158 19.74 -9.25 12.63
CA GLY A 158 18.76 -8.61 13.50
C GLY A 158 17.38 -8.47 12.87
N LEU A 159 16.33 -8.47 13.69
CA LEU A 159 14.97 -8.19 13.25
C LEU A 159 14.81 -6.70 12.97
N LEU A 160 14.24 -6.33 11.82
CA LEU A 160 13.89 -4.94 11.49
C LEU A 160 12.41 -4.67 11.79
N MET A 161 11.53 -5.54 11.30
CA MET A 161 10.08 -5.44 11.47
C MET A 161 9.45 -6.83 11.36
N ALA A 162 8.39 -7.08 12.11
CA ALA A 162 7.55 -8.25 11.92
C ALA A 162 6.08 -7.91 12.21
N THR A 163 5.17 -8.44 11.41
CA THR A 163 3.77 -8.59 11.79
C THR A 163 3.61 -9.88 12.59
N THR A 164 2.72 -9.86 13.58
CA THR A 164 2.46 -11.02 14.44
C THR A 164 0.96 -11.15 14.68
N SER A 165 0.43 -12.35 14.47
CA SER A 165 -0.95 -12.72 14.84
C SER A 165 -1.00 -13.36 16.23
N LYS A 166 -2.13 -13.19 16.94
CA LYS A 166 -2.42 -13.94 18.18
C LYS A 166 -3.07 -15.30 17.90
N GLU A 167 -3.61 -15.46 16.69
CA GLU A 167 -4.49 -16.57 16.32
C GLU A 167 -3.83 -17.55 15.34
N SER A 168 -2.73 -17.15 14.72
CA SER A 168 -2.00 -17.93 13.70
C SER A 168 -0.50 -17.71 13.81
N ALA A 169 0.26 -18.58 13.15
CA ALA A 169 1.70 -18.38 12.95
C ALA A 169 2.03 -17.39 11.81
N ASP A 170 1.03 -16.65 11.32
CA ASP A 170 1.18 -15.70 10.21
C ASP A 170 2.17 -14.59 10.58
N THR A 171 3.15 -14.36 9.70
CA THR A 171 4.10 -13.27 9.86
C THR A 171 4.65 -12.81 8.52
N LEU A 172 4.72 -11.50 8.36
CA LEU A 172 5.59 -10.84 7.41
C LEU A 172 6.75 -10.28 8.21
N ARG A 173 7.97 -10.76 7.93
CA ARG A 173 9.18 -10.43 8.68
C ARG A 173 10.26 -9.89 7.77
N LEU A 174 10.78 -8.70 8.09
CA LEU A 174 11.98 -8.12 7.53
C LEU A 174 13.13 -8.25 8.52
N GLU A 175 14.23 -8.84 8.09
CA GLU A 175 15.40 -9.06 8.93
C GLU A 175 16.71 -8.87 8.17
N LEU A 176 17.78 -8.59 8.92
CA LEU A 176 19.15 -8.73 8.44
C LEU A 176 19.59 -10.18 8.63
N ASP A 177 20.03 -10.81 7.55
CA ASP A 177 20.57 -12.18 7.52
C ASP A 177 21.88 -12.16 6.73
N GLY A 178 23.00 -12.23 7.45
CA GLY A 178 24.34 -12.15 6.87
C GLY A 178 24.65 -10.80 6.21
N GLY A 179 24.03 -9.71 6.68
CA GLY A 179 24.17 -8.35 6.12
C GLY A 179 23.25 -8.05 4.95
N ARG A 180 22.38 -8.99 4.56
CA ARG A 180 21.37 -8.80 3.52
C ARG A 180 20.00 -8.63 4.15
N VAL A 181 19.14 -7.84 3.52
CA VAL A 181 17.73 -7.74 3.93
C VAL A 181 16.99 -8.95 3.40
N LYS A 182 16.34 -9.69 4.29
CA LYS A 182 15.54 -10.87 3.99
C LYS A 182 14.10 -10.62 4.38
N LEU A 183 13.20 -10.82 3.42
CA LEU A 183 11.78 -10.85 3.65
C LEU A 183 11.34 -12.30 3.79
N THR A 184 10.63 -12.59 4.88
CA THR A 184 9.99 -13.88 5.13
C THR A 184 8.50 -13.65 5.27
N VAL A 185 7.70 -14.31 4.45
CA VAL A 185 6.26 -14.36 4.60
C VAL A 185 5.89 -15.80 4.98
N ASN A 186 5.29 -15.95 6.15
CA ASN A 186 4.69 -17.19 6.60
C ASN A 186 3.19 -16.97 6.68
N LEU A 187 2.44 -17.76 5.92
CA LEU A 187 0.99 -17.83 6.00
C LEU A 187 0.70 -19.26 6.44
N ASP A 188 0.15 -19.41 7.64
CA ASP A 188 -0.12 -20.68 8.32
C ASP A 188 -0.84 -21.64 7.36
N CYS A 189 -0.15 -22.72 7.00
CA CYS A 189 -0.46 -23.60 5.85
C CYS A 189 -1.74 -24.46 5.99
N ILE A 190 -2.60 -24.14 6.96
CA ILE A 190 -3.91 -24.80 7.11
C ILE A 190 -4.98 -24.12 6.22
N ARG A 191 -4.79 -22.83 5.85
CA ARG A 191 -5.78 -22.06 5.06
C ARG A 191 -5.44 -21.90 3.58
N ILE A 192 -4.21 -22.17 3.16
CA ILE A 192 -3.72 -22.01 1.78
C ILE A 192 -2.97 -23.30 1.39
N ASP A 193 -3.28 -23.88 0.23
CA ASP A 193 -2.55 -25.02 -0.34
C ASP A 193 -1.08 -24.62 -0.56
N CYS A 194 -0.22 -24.98 0.40
CA CYS A 194 1.16 -24.53 0.48
C CYS A 194 2.07 -25.31 -0.47
N SER A 195 1.96 -25.06 -1.78
CA SER A 195 3.06 -25.27 -2.72
C SER A 195 3.94 -24.01 -2.92
N LEU A 196 3.60 -22.88 -2.28
CA LEU A 196 4.32 -21.61 -2.42
C LEU A 196 4.99 -21.18 -1.11
N ARG A 197 6.12 -21.80 -0.75
CA ARG A 197 7.14 -21.11 0.07
C ARG A 197 7.84 -20.09 -0.81
N ALA A 198 7.24 -18.92 -0.99
CA ALA A 198 7.93 -17.81 -1.65
C ALA A 198 8.99 -17.25 -0.70
N GLN A 199 10.25 -17.63 -0.89
CA GLN A 199 11.40 -16.90 -0.35
C GLN A 199 11.73 -15.78 -1.33
N GLY A 200 11.21 -14.57 -1.13
CA GLY A 200 11.68 -13.41 -1.84
C GLY A 200 13.11 -13.09 -1.44
N VAL A 201 14.05 -13.24 -2.37
CA VAL A 201 15.44 -12.84 -2.17
C VAL A 201 15.58 -11.37 -2.58
N SER A 202 15.73 -10.49 -1.60
CA SER A 202 16.06 -9.07 -1.82
C SER A 202 17.52 -8.90 -2.30
N PRO A 203 17.86 -7.77 -2.95
CA PRO A 203 19.21 -7.48 -3.42
C PRO A 203 20.22 -7.34 -2.26
N GLU A 204 21.50 -7.56 -2.59
CA GLU A 204 22.61 -7.26 -1.68
C GLU A 204 22.63 -5.77 -1.36
N VAL A 205 22.35 -5.42 -0.10
CA VAL A 205 22.67 -4.09 0.43
C VAL A 205 24.16 -4.09 0.72
N GLU A 206 24.95 -3.48 -0.16
CA GLU A 206 26.40 -3.37 -0.01
C GLU A 206 26.70 -2.70 1.34
N ARG A 207 27.60 -3.28 2.16
CA ARG A 207 28.10 -2.68 3.40
C ARG A 207 28.81 -1.37 3.09
N ARG A 208 28.08 -0.29 2.87
CA ARG A 208 28.61 1.06 2.91
C ARG A 208 27.97 1.79 4.07
N SER A 209 28.70 2.77 4.57
CA SER A 209 28.37 3.66 5.68
C SER A 209 27.15 4.57 5.40
N GLU A 210 26.15 4.07 4.67
CA GLU A 210 24.97 4.80 4.23
C GLU A 210 23.70 4.09 4.71
N ALA A 211 22.66 4.86 4.99
CA ALA A 211 21.34 4.32 5.33
C ALA A 211 20.82 3.40 4.22
N GLY A 212 20.33 2.23 4.62
CA GLY A 212 19.61 1.31 3.74
C GLY A 212 18.13 1.66 3.68
N HIS A 213 17.54 1.46 2.50
CA HIS A 213 16.15 1.84 2.19
C HIS A 213 15.43 0.72 1.45
N PRO A 214 15.12 -0.40 2.12
CA PRO A 214 14.31 -1.45 1.52
C PRO A 214 12.88 -0.96 1.33
N VAL A 215 12.38 -1.13 0.12
CA VAL A 215 10.96 -1.03 -0.21
C VAL A 215 10.51 -2.43 -0.61
N CYS A 216 9.50 -2.94 0.08
CA CYS A 216 8.95 -4.25 -0.16
C CYS A 216 7.44 -4.14 -0.38
N GLU A 217 6.98 -4.60 -1.54
CA GLU A 217 5.57 -4.63 -1.91
C GLU A 217 5.13 -6.08 -2.08
N ARG A 218 3.98 -6.43 -1.49
CA ARG A 218 3.28 -7.70 -1.75
C ARG A 218 1.93 -7.37 -2.39
N GLN A 219 1.68 -7.90 -3.59
CA GLN A 219 0.39 -7.81 -4.28
C GLN A 219 -0.30 -9.17 -4.30
N ALA A 220 -1.64 -9.14 -4.31
CA ALA A 220 -2.51 -10.25 -3.94
C ALA A 220 -2.25 -11.62 -4.62
N GLU A 221 -1.56 -11.70 -5.78
CA GLU A 221 -1.20 -12.98 -6.42
C GLU A 221 0.12 -12.95 -7.24
N LEU A 222 0.99 -11.94 -7.08
CA LEU A 222 2.22 -11.78 -7.89
C LEU A 222 3.45 -11.45 -7.05
N GLU A 223 4.63 -11.79 -7.61
CA GLU A 223 5.96 -11.84 -6.99
C GLU A 223 6.28 -10.75 -5.95
N GLN A 224 6.93 -11.21 -4.88
CA GLN A 224 7.49 -10.38 -3.83
C GLN A 224 8.69 -9.59 -4.35
N VAL A 225 8.57 -8.26 -4.42
CA VAL A 225 9.66 -7.39 -4.87
C VAL A 225 10.17 -6.60 -3.67
N CYS A 226 11.39 -6.93 -3.22
CA CYS A 226 12.16 -6.06 -2.33
C CYS A 226 13.32 -5.47 -3.12
N GLY A 227 13.43 -4.14 -3.17
CA GLY A 227 14.47 -3.43 -3.92
C GLY A 227 15.19 -2.38 -3.07
N ASP A 228 16.40 -1.99 -3.49
CA ASP A 228 17.06 -0.77 -3.03
C ASP A 228 16.64 0.37 -3.96
N ALA A 229 16.02 1.42 -3.40
CA ALA A 229 15.50 2.57 -4.14
C ALA A 229 16.58 3.38 -4.89
N ARG A 230 17.88 3.10 -4.70
CA ARG A 230 18.98 3.80 -5.37
C ARG A 230 19.17 3.46 -6.85
N ARG A 231 18.53 2.44 -7.42
CA ARG A 231 18.57 2.21 -8.88
C ARG A 231 17.39 2.89 -9.57
N ASN A 232 17.72 3.93 -10.34
CA ASN A 232 16.89 4.54 -11.39
C ASN A 232 16.49 3.53 -12.48
N THR A 233 15.70 2.51 -12.15
CA THR A 233 15.18 1.54 -13.10
C THR A 233 13.77 1.13 -12.70
N GLY A 234 12.79 1.68 -13.41
CA GLY A 234 11.48 1.06 -13.64
C GLY A 234 10.51 1.10 -12.47
N GLU A 235 9.41 1.83 -12.64
CA GLU A 235 8.11 1.39 -12.14
C GLU A 235 7.98 -0.13 -12.32
N VAL A 236 7.87 -0.90 -11.23
CA VAL A 236 7.11 -2.14 -11.29
C VAL A 236 5.66 -1.71 -11.36
N LYS A 237 5.21 -1.46 -12.60
CA LYS A 237 3.82 -1.21 -12.89
C LYS A 237 3.12 -2.57 -12.84
N PRO A 238 2.18 -2.84 -11.91
CA PRO A 238 1.28 -3.96 -12.08
C PRO A 238 0.51 -3.70 -13.36
N ARG A 239 0.88 -4.44 -14.39
CA ARG A 239 0.15 -4.47 -15.65
C ARG A 239 -1.07 -5.33 -15.38
N ILE A 240 -2.15 -4.71 -14.90
CA ILE A 240 -3.48 -5.31 -15.00
C ILE A 240 -3.76 -5.36 -16.51
N GLN A 241 -3.45 -6.50 -17.13
CA GLN A 241 -3.94 -6.78 -18.47
C GLN A 241 -5.46 -6.96 -18.35
N SER A 242 -6.18 -6.04 -18.97
CA SER A 242 -7.62 -6.12 -19.25
C SER A 242 -7.95 -7.32 -20.12
#